data_AF-A0A943TYV6-F1
#
_entry.id   AF-A0A943TYV6-F1
#
_cell.length_a   1.000
_cell.length_b   1.000
_cell.length_c   1.000
_cell.angle_alpha   90.00
_cell.angle_beta   90.00
_cell.angle_gamma   90.00
#
_symmetry.space_group_name_H-M   'P 1'
#
loop_
_entity.id
_entity.type
_entity.pdbx_description
1 polymer ?
#
loop_
_entity_poly.entity_id
_entity_poly.type
_entity_poly.pdbx_seq_one_letter_code
_entity_poly.pdbx_strand_id
1 'polypeptide(L)' 'MSQIAQKHLLAGIIFGDAETGEYIYLPGGEVGTDRPLCVFEHDGQKEDVDLEQAGYLVDHLTLKKCSHPTLGNRSF' A
#
# COMPACT_ATOMS: atom_id res chain seq x y z
N MET A 1 8.92 2.27 -12.55
CA MET A 1 7.98 2.59 -11.45
C MET A 1 6.56 2.45 -11.97
N SER A 2 5.74 1.61 -11.35
CA SER A 2 4.38 1.35 -11.79
C SER A 2 3.43 2.48 -11.42
N GLN A 3 3.11 3.32 -12.41
CA GLN A 3 2.02 4.31 -12.32
C GLN A 3 0.65 3.65 -12.04
N ILE A 4 0.50 2.37 -12.37
CA ILE A 4 -0.74 1.62 -12.14
C ILE A 4 -0.90 1.28 -10.66
N ALA A 5 0.18 0.84 -9.99
CA ALA A 5 0.17 0.56 -8.56
C ALA A 5 -0.19 1.82 -7.76
N GLN A 6 0.43 2.96 -8.10
CA GLN A 6 0.16 4.26 -7.47
C GLN A 6 -1.31 4.66 -7.58
N LYS A 7 -1.90 4.57 -8.78
CA LYS A 7 -3.33 4.88 -8.98
C LYS A 7 -4.25 3.95 -8.19
N HIS A 8 -3.86 2.68 -8.04
CA HIS A 8 -4.62 1.74 -7.23
C HIS A 8 -4.53 2.06 -5.73
N LEU A 9 -3.35 2.42 -5.22
CA LEU A 9 -3.16 2.87 -3.85
C LEU A 9 -3.99 4.12 -3.54
N LEU A 10 -3.99 5.12 -4.44
CA LEU A 10 -4.85 6.31 -4.35
C LEU A 10 -6.35 5.99 -4.33
N ALA A 11 -6.75 4.86 -4.93
CA ALA A 11 -8.13 4.36 -4.92
C ALA A 11 -8.42 3.44 -3.72
N GLY A 12 -7.53 3.35 -2.73
CA GLY A 12 -7.68 2.52 -1.54
C GLY A 12 -7.54 1.02 -1.79
N ILE A 13 -6.97 0.60 -2.93
CA ILE A 13 -6.59 -0.81 -3.14
C ILE A 13 -5.39 -1.12 -2.27
N ILE A 14 -5.47 -2.25 -1.58
CA ILE A 14 -4.38 -2.80 -0.77
C ILE A 14 -3.57 -3.78 -1.62
N PHE A 15 -2.25 -3.63 -1.60
CA PHE A 15 -1.33 -4.62 -2.12
C PHE A 15 -0.68 -5.36 -0.95
N GLY A 16 -0.40 -6.63 -1.11
CA GLY A 16 0.33 -7.38 -0.11
C GLY A 16 0.58 -8.82 -0.50
N ASP A 17 1.23 -9.51 0.43
CA ASP A 17 1.49 -10.94 0.43
C ASP A 17 1.21 -11.48 1.84
N ALA A 18 0.26 -12.42 1.92
CA ALA A 18 -0.16 -13.00 3.19
C ALA A 18 0.86 -14.01 3.75
N GLU A 19 1.75 -14.55 2.90
CA GLU A 19 2.80 -15.48 3.34
C GLU A 19 3.92 -14.73 4.05
N THR A 20 4.30 -13.54 3.57
CA THR A 20 5.34 -12.70 4.19
C THR A 20 4.77 -11.72 5.22
N GLY A 21 3.46 -11.47 5.20
CA GLY A 21 2.81 -10.48 6.06
C GLY A 21 3.14 -9.04 5.66
N GLU A 22 3.50 -8.84 4.39
CA GLU A 22 3.84 -7.54 3.84
C GLU A 22 2.61 -6.89 3.20
N TYR A 23 2.34 -5.62 3.52
CA TYR A 23 1.19 -4.90 2.99
C TYR A 23 1.53 -3.45 2.68
N ILE A 24 0.99 -2.92 1.59
CA ILE A 24 1.08 -1.51 1.21
C ILE A 24 -0.32 -0.98 0.95
N TYR A 25 -0.66 0.13 1.59
CA TYR A 25 -1.95 0.79 1.42
C TYR A 25 -1.88 2.29 1.72
N LEU A 26 -2.86 3.04 1.20
CA LEU A 26 -3.06 4.45 1.54
C LEU A 26 -4.01 4.57 2.75
N PRO A 27 -3.58 5.14 3.88
CA PRO A 27 -4.47 5.38 5.02
C PRO A 27 -5.52 6.45 4.67
N GLY A 28 -6.73 6.32 5.22
CA GLY A 28 -7.85 7.23 4.91
C GLY A 28 -7.58 8.72 5.19
N GLY A 29 -6.68 9.03 6.13
CA GLY A 29 -6.27 10.40 6.44
C GLY A 29 -5.43 11.09 5.36
N GLU A 30 -4.83 10.31 4.45
CA GLU A 30 -3.98 10.80 3.35
C GLU A 30 -4.76 10.96 2.03
N VAL A 31 -6.06 10.67 2.04
CA VAL A 31 -6.90 10.77 0.84
C VAL A 31 -7.09 12.23 0.45
N GLY A 32 -6.62 12.58 -0.75
CA GLY A 32 -6.77 13.92 -1.31
C GLY A 32 -5.72 14.93 -0.83
N THR A 33 -4.69 14.49 -0.11
CA THR A 33 -3.54 15.35 0.23
C THR A 33 -2.65 15.57 -1.00
N ASP A 34 -1.91 16.69 -1.02
CA ASP A 34 -1.03 17.02 -2.14
C ASP A 34 0.16 16.06 -2.26
N ARG A 35 0.61 15.49 -1.14
CA ARG A 35 1.76 14.58 -1.03
C ARG A 35 1.40 13.39 -0.12
N PRO A 36 0.59 12.45 -0.62
CA PRO A 36 0.10 11.36 0.20
C PRO A 36 1.22 10.40 0.61
N LEU A 37 1.15 9.94 1.85
CA LEU A 37 2.00 8.88 2.37
C LEU A 37 1.23 7.57 2.44
N CYS A 38 1.80 6.49 1.91
CA CYS A 38 1.31 5.14 2.10
C CYS A 38 1.97 4.52 3.33
N VAL A 39 1.32 3.51 3.90
CA VAL A 39 1.90 2.67 4.95
C VAL A 39 2.44 1.41 4.30
N PHE A 40 3.69 1.06 4.61
CA PHE A 40 4.26 -0.26 4.36
C PHE A 40 4.33 -1.02 5.69
N GLU A 41 3.58 -2.11 5.78
CA GLU A 41 3.65 -3.05 6.89
C GLU A 41 4.58 -4.20 6.52
N HIS A 42 5.56 -4.51 7.37
CA HIS A 42 6.44 -5.67 7.25
C HIS A 42 7.04 -5.98 8.63
N ASP A 43 7.35 -7.24 8.93
CA ASP A 43 8.02 -7.66 10.17
C ASP A 43 7.38 -7.12 11.48
N GLY A 44 6.06 -6.87 11.47
CA GLY A 44 5.34 -6.26 12.60
C GLY A 44 5.58 -4.76 12.79
N GLN A 45 6.26 -4.11 11.85
CA GLN A 45 6.51 -2.67 11.80
C GLN A 45 5.60 -2.01 10.75
N LYS A 46 5.48 -0.68 10.87
CA LYS A 46 4.78 0.17 9.91
C LYS A 46 5.66 1.36 9.60
N GLU A 47 5.94 1.55 8.32
CA GLU A 47 6.75 2.65 7.82
C GLU A 47 5.92 3.53 6.89
N ASP A 48 6.08 4.85 7.02
CA ASP A 48 5.51 5.79 6.07
C ASP A 48 6.42 5.87 4.84
N VAL A 49 5.86 5.57 3.68
CA VAL A 49 6.54 5.65 2.38
C VAL A 49 5.77 6.57 1.46
N ASP A 50 6.47 7.38 0.68
CA ASP A 50 5.78 8.19 -0.34
C ASP A 50 5.18 7.30 -1.44
N LEU A 51 4.28 7.88 -2.23
CA LEU A 51 3.57 7.16 -3.28
C LEU A 51 4.52 6.57 -4.36
N GLU A 52 5.66 7.22 -4.61
CA GLU A 52 6.64 6.75 -5.58
C GLU A 52 7.34 5.49 -5.10
N GLN A 53 7.84 5.52 -3.86
CA GLN A 53 8.44 4.39 -3.17
C GLN A 53 7.44 3.25 -2.96
N ALA A 54 6.20 3.54 -2.59
CA ALA A 54 5.13 2.54 -2.48
C ALA A 54 4.91 1.80 -3.81
N GLY A 55 4.82 2.54 -4.92
CA GLY A 55 4.69 1.95 -6.25
C GLY A 55 5.90 1.10 -6.66
N TYR A 56 7.11 1.51 -6.27
CA TYR A 56 8.32 0.71 -6.47
C TYR A 56 8.29 -0.59 -5.66
N LEU A 57 7.94 -0.53 -4.38
CA LEU A 57 7.89 -1.69 -3.50
C LEU A 57 6.85 -2.71 -3.96
N VAL A 58 5.68 -2.26 -4.42
CA VAL A 58 4.65 -3.15 -5.01
C VAL A 58 5.23 -3.97 -6.17
N ASP A 59 5.98 -3.34 -7.07
CA ASP A 59 6.59 -4.05 -8.21
C ASP A 59 7.76 -4.94 -7.75
N HIS A 60 8.64 -4.42 -6.88
CA HIS A 60 9.87 -5.07 -6.47
C HIS A 60 9.62 -6.34 -5.64
N LEU A 61 8.69 -6.24 -4.68
CA LEU A 61 8.25 -7.36 -3.85
C LEU A 61 7.16 -8.20 -4.55
N THR A 62 6.74 -7.81 -5.76
CA THR A 62 5.73 -8.53 -6.56
C THR A 62 4.37 -8.64 -5.86
N LEU A 63 4.06 -7.72 -4.94
CA LEU A 63 2.84 -7.72 -4.12
C LEU A 63 1.58 -7.75 -5.00
N LYS A 64 0.55 -8.44 -4.53
CA LYS A 64 -0.72 -8.61 -5.25
C LYS A 64 -1.82 -7.83 -4.57
N LYS A 65 -2.86 -7.47 -5.34
CA LYS A 65 -4.09 -6.96 -4.74
C LYS A 65 -4.62 -8.00 -3.79
N CYS A 66 -4.85 -7.63 -2.54
CA CYS A 66 -5.24 -8.57 -1.50
C CYS A 66 -6.30 -7.97 -0.58
N SER A 67 -6.76 -8.79 0.36
CA SER A 67 -7.54 -8.34 1.51
C SER A 67 -6.60 -8.29 2.71
N HIS A 68 -6.56 -7.17 3.42
CA HIS A 68 -5.78 -7.03 4.65
C HIS A 68 -6.49 -7.74 5.79
N PRO A 69 -5.77 -8.44 6.70
CA PRO A 69 -6.38 -9.17 7.81
C PRO A 69 -7.22 -8.29 8.74
N THR A 70 -6.90 -6.99 8.87
CA THR A 70 -7.63 -6.05 9.73
C THR A 70 -8.48 -5.03 8.96
N LEU A 71 -8.06 -4.58 7.77
CA LEU A 71 -8.77 -3.55 7.00
C LEU A 71 -9.77 -4.15 6.00
N GLY A 72 -9.63 -5.43 5.66
CA GLY A 72 -10.42 -6.08 4.62
C GLY A 72 -9.99 -5.65 3.21
N ASN A 73 -10.96 -5.43 2.32
CA ASN A 73 -10.70 -5.28 0.88
C ASN A 73 -10.25 -3.87 0.46
N ARG A 74 -10.37 -2.88 1.34
CA ARG A 74 -10.06 -1.46 1.10
C ARG A 74 -9.45 -0.83 2.33
N SER A 75 -8.60 0.17 2.14
CA SER A 75 -7.96 0.86 3.26
C SER A 75 -8.77 2.02 3.84
N PHE A 76 -9.82 2.46 3.15
CA PHE A 76 -10.81 3.45 3.57
C PHE A 76 -12.13 3.28 2.80
#